data_AF-A0A1W2A649-F1
#
_entry.id   AF-A0A1W2A649-F1
#
_cell.length_a   1.000
_cell.length_b   1.000
_cell.length_c   1.000
_cell.angle_alpha   90.00
_cell.angle_beta   90.00
_cell.angle_gamma   90.00
#
_symmetry.space_group_name_H-M   'P 1'
#
loop_
_entity.id
_entity.type
_entity.pdbx_description
1 polymer ?
#
loop_
_entity_poly.entity_id
_entity_poly.type
_entity_poly.pdbx_seq_one_letter_code
_entity_poly.pdbx_strand_id
1 'polypeptide(L)'
;MKCANCGSDMRYDVSVMGLVCDYCGAVKNLPKPEDEQLIGDMDFGTAIRGAAADWGVSRRPVECKSCGAQMFYSPDQMSGICPYCGSSVVVSGEEADLGMAPNAIIPFSMTREEIAARFYRWNKFAFWSPEKFRKGKVLENLVPIYIPYWTFEADTVTTYTGRFGYTSEVGESTKTNWYQKNGVVEKHIEGISTCASKKFRDDRMLNSVISFKDSDLIEYSPDVLAGMAAEVYTVGVDDAWNAVKTKALRKRLMSAVSENEHADHCEDLKCSTEYSNIRFRYVLVPVWLAGARYKGKIYNVVASGHNGLGKCSRPLSVAKCVWTPILMLAFLIVGAILGLGPLFFGLLMMAIMAGFIIYIVSFFAAFADQRENDRKKRR
;
A
#
# COMPACT_ATOMS: atom_id res chain seq x y z
N MET A 1 -2.75 -23.45 -15.50
CA MET A 1 -4.03 -24.20 -15.53
C MET A 1 -4.30 -24.64 -16.95
N LYS A 2 -4.78 -25.87 -17.16
CA LYS A 2 -4.98 -26.43 -18.50
C LYS A 2 -6.38 -26.09 -19.04
N CYS A 3 -6.44 -25.72 -20.31
CA CYS A 3 -7.67 -25.42 -21.02
C CYS A 3 -8.47 -26.69 -21.26
N ALA A 4 -9.75 -26.72 -20.86
CA ALA A 4 -10.63 -27.86 -21.09
C ALA A 4 -10.87 -28.15 -22.58
N ASN A 5 -10.75 -27.13 -23.45
CA ASN A 5 -11.04 -27.27 -24.89
C ASN A 5 -9.85 -27.78 -25.70
N CYS A 6 -8.61 -27.40 -25.34
CA CYS A 6 -7.43 -27.70 -26.16
C CYS A 6 -6.20 -28.21 -25.38
N GLY A 7 -6.27 -28.27 -24.05
CA GLY A 7 -5.15 -28.70 -23.21
C GLY A 7 -3.98 -27.72 -23.07
N SER A 8 -4.00 -26.57 -23.78
CA SER A 8 -3.00 -25.50 -23.60
C SER A 8 -3.08 -24.86 -22.22
N ASP A 9 -2.00 -24.23 -21.76
CA ASP A 9 -2.05 -23.38 -20.58
C ASP A 9 -2.95 -22.16 -20.80
N MET A 10 -3.63 -21.76 -19.74
CA MET A 10 -4.46 -20.56 -19.65
C MET A 10 -3.78 -19.54 -18.73
N ARG A 11 -3.87 -18.27 -19.10
CA ARG A 11 -3.38 -17.13 -18.31
C ARG A 11 -4.54 -16.35 -17.72
N TYR A 12 -4.34 -15.75 -16.56
CA TYR A 12 -5.30 -14.78 -16.03
C TYR A 12 -5.26 -13.49 -16.85
N ASP A 13 -6.43 -13.03 -17.29
CA ASP A 13 -6.62 -11.78 -18.00
C ASP A 13 -7.43 -10.81 -17.14
N VAL A 14 -6.80 -9.67 -16.82
CA VAL A 14 -7.36 -8.63 -15.94
C VAL A 14 -8.58 -7.98 -16.56
N SER A 15 -8.62 -7.81 -17.89
CA SER A 15 -9.72 -7.12 -18.57
C SER A 15 -11.01 -7.92 -18.54
N VAL A 16 -10.90 -9.26 -18.54
CA VAL A 16 -12.05 -10.17 -18.48
C VAL A 16 -12.34 -10.65 -17.05
N MET A 17 -11.41 -10.41 -16.11
CA MET A 17 -11.42 -11.02 -14.77
C MET A 17 -11.61 -12.53 -14.85
N GLY A 18 -10.83 -13.18 -15.71
CA GLY A 18 -11.00 -14.59 -16.05
C GLY A 18 -9.74 -15.20 -16.64
N LEU A 19 -9.77 -16.51 -16.85
CA LEU A 19 -8.70 -17.23 -17.53
C LEU A 19 -8.95 -17.23 -19.04
N VAL A 20 -7.95 -16.84 -19.81
CA VAL A 20 -7.98 -16.86 -21.28
C VAL A 20 -6.93 -17.84 -21.79
N CYS A 21 -7.34 -18.67 -22.75
CA CYS A 21 -6.43 -19.56 -23.47
C CYS A 21 -5.86 -18.84 -24.71
N ASP A 22 -4.55 -18.62 -24.74
CA ASP A 22 -3.89 -17.95 -25.87
C ASP A 22 -3.89 -18.79 -27.16
N TYR A 23 -4.10 -20.11 -27.06
CA TYR A 23 -4.11 -21.00 -28.22
C TYR A 23 -5.48 -21.06 -28.92
N CYS A 24 -6.56 -21.29 -28.16
CA CYS A 24 -7.89 -21.49 -28.74
C CYS A 24 -8.89 -20.35 -28.46
N GLY A 25 -8.50 -19.34 -27.68
CA GLY A 25 -9.36 -18.21 -27.33
C GLY A 25 -10.45 -18.52 -26.31
N ALA A 26 -10.52 -19.73 -25.76
CA ALA A 26 -11.50 -20.09 -24.74
C ALA A 26 -11.32 -19.22 -23.48
N VAL A 27 -12.44 -18.74 -22.94
CA VAL A 27 -12.49 -17.92 -21.73
C VAL A 27 -13.22 -18.68 -20.63
N LYS A 28 -12.61 -18.78 -19.44
CA LYS A 28 -13.25 -19.25 -18.22
C LYS A 28 -13.39 -18.06 -17.27
N ASN A 29 -14.63 -17.64 -17.02
CA ASN A 29 -14.91 -16.57 -16.07
C ASN A 29 -14.63 -17.04 -14.65
N LEU A 30 -14.04 -16.16 -13.84
CA LEU A 30 -13.82 -16.41 -12.42
C LEU A 30 -14.89 -15.67 -11.60
N PRO A 31 -15.13 -16.11 -10.35
CA PRO A 31 -16.04 -15.42 -9.46
C PRO A 31 -15.64 -13.96 -9.29
N LYS A 32 -16.62 -13.08 -9.30
CA LYS A 32 -16.46 -11.65 -9.07
C LYS A 32 -16.81 -11.33 -7.62
N PRO A 33 -16.33 -10.21 -7.07
CA PRO A 33 -16.72 -9.77 -5.73
C PRO A 33 -18.25 -9.56 -5.56
N GLU A 34 -18.97 -9.34 -6.66
CA GLU A 34 -20.43 -9.21 -6.70
C GLU A 34 -21.16 -10.55 -6.52
N ASP A 35 -20.48 -11.67 -6.79
CA ASP A 35 -21.00 -13.00 -6.56
C ASP A 35 -20.86 -13.26 -5.06
N GLU A 36 -21.90 -12.99 -4.25
CA GLU A 36 -21.87 -13.13 -2.79
C GLU A 36 -21.33 -14.50 -2.36
N GLN A 37 -20.05 -14.53 -1.98
CA GLN A 37 -19.35 -15.72 -1.51
C GLN A 37 -19.14 -15.63 0.00
N LEU A 38 -19.50 -16.70 0.70
CA LEU A 38 -19.20 -16.87 2.12
C LEU A 38 -17.71 -17.23 2.27
N ILE A 39 -16.88 -16.21 2.48
CA ILE A 39 -15.48 -16.41 2.81
C ILE A 39 -15.40 -16.87 4.27
N GLY A 40 -14.99 -18.12 4.49
CA GLY A 40 -14.86 -18.69 5.82
C GLY A 40 -13.75 -18.01 6.63
N ASP A 41 -14.10 -17.52 7.81
CA ASP A 41 -13.14 -17.05 8.80
C ASP A 41 -12.48 -18.19 9.55
N MET A 42 -11.22 -18.02 9.92
CA MET A 42 -10.52 -18.96 10.80
C MET A 42 -10.49 -18.43 12.23
N ASP A 43 -10.82 -19.30 13.18
CA ASP A 43 -10.52 -19.07 14.60
C ASP A 43 -9.01 -19.09 14.81
N PHE A 44 -8.51 -18.21 15.65
CA PHE A 44 -7.13 -18.18 16.13
C PHE A 44 -6.61 -19.56 16.58
N GLY A 45 -7.45 -20.37 17.23
CA GLY A 45 -7.13 -21.75 17.61
C GLY A 45 -6.89 -22.71 16.44
N THR A 46 -7.35 -22.37 15.23
CA THR A 46 -7.10 -23.11 13.98
C THR A 46 -5.70 -22.87 13.45
N ALA A 47 -5.14 -21.66 13.63
CA ALA A 47 -3.75 -21.37 13.27
C ALA A 47 -2.77 -22.27 14.05
N ILE A 48 -3.07 -22.51 15.33
CA ILE A 48 -2.26 -23.31 16.25
C ILE A 48 -2.37 -24.82 15.93
N ARG A 49 -3.51 -25.27 15.42
CA ARG A 49 -3.78 -26.68 15.10
C ARG A 49 -3.23 -27.14 13.74
N GLY A 50 -2.61 -26.23 12.98
CA GLY A 50 -2.13 -26.48 11.63
C GLY A 50 -3.24 -26.26 10.61
N ALA A 51 -3.29 -25.06 10.04
CA ALA A 51 -4.22 -24.75 8.95
C ALA A 51 -3.81 -25.49 7.67
N ALA A 52 -4.78 -25.66 6.76
CA ALA A 52 -4.55 -26.33 5.48
C ALA A 52 -3.40 -25.63 4.73
N ALA A 53 -2.35 -26.39 4.44
CA ALA A 53 -1.18 -25.92 3.69
C ALA A 53 -1.31 -26.17 2.18
N ASP A 54 -2.45 -26.70 1.74
CA ASP A 54 -2.68 -26.96 0.31
C ASP A 54 -3.15 -25.70 -0.40
N TRP A 55 -2.22 -25.09 -1.13
CA TRP A 55 -2.50 -23.93 -1.98
C TRP A 55 -3.18 -24.32 -3.30
N GLY A 56 -3.36 -25.61 -3.59
CA GLY A 56 -3.87 -26.13 -4.87
C GLY A 56 -2.92 -25.92 -6.05
N VAL A 57 -1.71 -25.39 -5.81
CA VAL A 57 -0.65 -25.15 -6.79
C VAL A 57 0.71 -25.38 -6.15
N SER A 58 1.62 -26.02 -6.88
CA SER A 58 3.02 -26.04 -6.50
C SER A 58 3.72 -24.75 -6.93
N ARG A 59 4.74 -24.35 -6.17
CA ARG A 59 5.50 -23.12 -6.40
C ARG A 59 6.96 -23.33 -6.03
N ARG A 60 7.83 -22.58 -6.69
CA ARG A 60 9.26 -22.56 -6.41
C ARG A 60 9.65 -21.25 -5.74
N PRO A 61 10.34 -21.29 -4.58
CA PRO A 61 10.86 -20.10 -3.95
C PRO A 61 12.01 -19.56 -4.81
N VAL A 62 12.08 -18.23 -4.86
CA VAL A 62 13.12 -17.50 -5.58
C VAL A 62 13.62 -16.40 -4.67
N GLU A 63 14.90 -16.49 -4.35
CA GLU A 63 15.61 -15.42 -3.67
C GLU A 63 16.38 -14.56 -4.67
N CYS A 64 16.08 -13.27 -4.68
CA CYS A 64 16.78 -12.31 -5.50
C CYS A 64 18.18 -12.03 -4.92
N LYS A 65 19.23 -12.49 -5.61
CA LYS A 65 20.64 -12.25 -5.22
C LYS A 65 21.04 -10.77 -5.13
N SER A 66 20.28 -9.86 -5.74
CA SER A 66 20.58 -8.42 -5.72
C SER A 66 20.01 -7.67 -4.51
N CYS A 67 18.88 -8.12 -3.95
CA CYS A 67 18.19 -7.41 -2.85
C CYS A 67 17.69 -8.33 -1.72
N GLY A 68 17.94 -9.64 -1.82
CA GLY A 68 17.49 -10.67 -0.89
C GLY A 68 15.97 -10.86 -0.84
N ALA A 69 15.21 -10.35 -1.81
CA ALA A 69 13.75 -10.54 -1.86
C ALA A 69 13.40 -12.01 -2.11
N GLN A 70 12.53 -12.56 -1.28
CA GLN A 70 12.01 -13.92 -1.41
C GLN A 70 10.61 -13.84 -2.01
N MET A 71 10.37 -14.63 -3.05
CA MET A 71 9.15 -14.62 -3.85
C MET A 71 8.85 -16.02 -4.33
N PHE A 72 7.60 -16.28 -4.72
CA PHE A 72 7.21 -17.56 -5.27
C PHE A 72 6.71 -17.39 -6.71
N TYR A 73 7.23 -18.25 -7.58
CA TYR A 73 6.88 -18.28 -9.00
C TYR A 73 6.26 -19.62 -9.37
N SER A 74 5.55 -19.62 -10.49
CA SER A 74 4.98 -20.83 -11.07
C SER A 74 6.10 -21.83 -11.44
N PRO A 75 5.92 -23.15 -11.28
CA PRO A 75 6.96 -24.15 -11.51
C PRO A 75 7.49 -24.18 -12.95
N ASP A 76 6.65 -23.81 -13.92
CA ASP A 76 6.95 -23.70 -15.34
C ASP A 76 7.79 -22.45 -15.68
N GLN A 77 7.84 -21.46 -14.79
CA GLN A 77 8.61 -20.25 -15.02
C GLN A 77 10.08 -20.48 -14.68
N MET A 78 10.97 -20.36 -15.66
CA MET A 78 12.42 -20.55 -15.48
C MET A 78 13.16 -19.27 -15.05
N SER A 79 12.62 -18.10 -15.40
CA SER A 79 13.23 -16.81 -15.09
C SER A 79 12.18 -15.72 -14.91
N GLY A 80 12.50 -14.70 -14.14
CA GLY A 80 11.62 -13.57 -13.90
C GLY A 80 12.40 -12.27 -13.67
N ILE A 81 11.66 -11.19 -13.42
CA ILE A 81 12.22 -9.91 -12.99
C ILE A 81 11.84 -9.71 -11.54
N CYS A 82 12.82 -9.41 -10.69
CA CYS A 82 12.56 -9.04 -9.30
C CYS A 82 11.73 -7.74 -9.27
N PRO A 83 10.48 -7.75 -8.76
CA PRO A 83 9.63 -6.57 -8.65
C PRO A 83 10.24 -5.48 -7.76
N TYR A 84 11.12 -5.87 -6.83
CA TYR A 84 11.70 -4.97 -5.84
C TYR A 84 12.88 -4.14 -6.36
N CYS A 85 13.72 -4.72 -7.21
CA CYS A 85 14.96 -4.05 -7.65
C CYS A 85 15.20 -4.11 -9.16
N GLY A 86 14.32 -4.78 -9.91
CA GLY A 86 14.39 -4.89 -11.36
C GLY A 86 15.51 -5.81 -11.88
N SER A 87 16.17 -6.59 -11.02
CA SER A 87 17.18 -7.56 -11.45
C SER A 87 16.53 -8.83 -11.97
N SER A 88 17.13 -9.46 -12.99
CA SER A 88 16.72 -10.79 -13.41
C SER A 88 16.93 -11.81 -12.30
N VAL A 89 15.96 -12.69 -12.12
CA VAL A 89 16.01 -13.81 -11.17
C VAL A 89 15.84 -15.11 -11.93
N VAL A 90 16.58 -16.13 -11.52
CA VAL A 90 16.46 -17.49 -12.07
C VAL A 90 15.71 -18.31 -11.05
N VAL A 91 14.68 -19.03 -11.51
CA VAL A 91 13.87 -19.90 -10.67
C VAL A 91 14.60 -21.23 -10.57
N SER A 92 15.35 -21.42 -9.48
CA SER A 92 16.17 -22.63 -9.25
C SER A 92 15.80 -23.40 -7.99
N GLY A 93 14.77 -22.96 -7.25
CA GLY A 93 14.32 -23.62 -6.03
C GLY A 93 13.57 -24.92 -6.32
N GLU A 94 13.69 -25.88 -5.40
CA GLU A 94 12.78 -27.02 -5.33
C GLU A 94 11.38 -26.56 -4.90
N GLU A 95 10.37 -27.43 -4.98
CA GLU A 95 9.04 -27.09 -4.45
C GLU A 95 9.14 -26.78 -2.96
N ALA A 96 8.59 -25.64 -2.55
CA ALA A 96 8.64 -25.20 -1.16
C ALA A 96 7.32 -25.48 -0.44
N ASP A 97 7.42 -25.76 0.86
CA ASP A 97 6.32 -25.61 1.78
C ASP A 97 5.94 -24.11 1.86
N LEU A 98 4.73 -23.80 1.40
CA LEU A 98 4.19 -22.44 1.35
C LEU A 98 3.46 -22.06 2.64
N GLY A 99 3.42 -22.97 3.63
CA GLY A 99 2.64 -22.79 4.84
C GLY A 99 1.13 -22.72 4.55
N MET A 100 0.41 -22.04 5.44
CA MET A 100 -1.05 -21.89 5.37
C MET A 100 -1.50 -21.31 4.02
N ALA A 101 -2.49 -21.94 3.40
CA ALA A 101 -3.11 -21.44 2.19
C ALA A 101 -3.97 -20.19 2.47
N PRO A 102 -4.04 -19.21 1.54
CA PRO A 102 -4.94 -18.08 1.67
C PRO A 102 -6.41 -18.51 1.68
N ASN A 103 -7.23 -17.80 2.43
CA ASN A 103 -8.69 -17.99 2.39
C ASN A 103 -9.34 -17.08 1.34
N ALA A 104 -8.72 -15.93 1.12
CA ALA A 104 -9.27 -14.91 0.25
C ALA A 104 -8.20 -14.27 -0.64
N ILE A 105 -8.65 -13.76 -1.77
CA ILE A 105 -7.82 -13.03 -2.72
C ILE A 105 -8.63 -11.85 -3.25
N ILE A 106 -7.96 -10.76 -3.57
CA ILE A 106 -8.57 -9.66 -4.33
C ILE A 106 -8.12 -9.84 -5.78
N PRO A 107 -9.02 -10.02 -6.75
CA PRO A 107 -8.63 -10.17 -8.15
C PRO A 107 -7.97 -8.87 -8.64
N PHE A 108 -6.96 -8.99 -9.51
CA PHE A 108 -6.49 -7.82 -10.24
C PHE A 108 -7.65 -7.27 -11.09
N SER A 109 -7.92 -5.98 -10.93
CA SER A 109 -8.95 -5.25 -11.69
C SER A 109 -8.35 -4.21 -12.64
N MET A 110 -7.06 -3.90 -12.48
CA MET A 110 -6.38 -2.86 -13.25
C MET A 110 -5.23 -3.42 -14.08
N THR A 111 -5.23 -3.13 -15.38
CA THR A 111 -4.17 -3.60 -16.27
C THR A 111 -2.86 -2.82 -16.07
N ARG A 112 -1.77 -3.37 -16.59
CA ARG A 112 -0.46 -2.72 -16.58
C ARG A 112 -0.51 -1.36 -17.29
N GLU A 113 -1.19 -1.29 -18.42
CA GLU A 113 -1.31 -0.12 -19.28
C GLU A 113 -2.09 1.00 -18.58
N GLU A 114 -3.16 0.64 -17.87
CA GLU A 114 -3.97 1.59 -17.10
C GLU A 114 -3.18 2.21 -15.95
N ILE A 115 -2.45 1.38 -15.19
CA ILE A 115 -1.58 1.84 -14.11
C ILE A 115 -0.46 2.73 -14.66
N ALA A 116 0.15 2.32 -15.77
CA ALA A 116 1.16 3.13 -16.44
C ALA A 116 0.59 4.49 -16.85
N ALA A 117 -0.58 4.53 -17.50
CA ALA A 117 -1.24 5.77 -17.92
C ALA A 117 -1.60 6.69 -16.73
N ARG A 118 -2.09 6.15 -15.62
CA ARG A 118 -2.34 6.91 -14.38
C ARG A 118 -1.05 7.48 -13.81
N PHE A 119 -0.01 6.67 -13.73
CA PHE A 119 1.31 7.11 -13.29
C PHE A 119 1.85 8.24 -14.18
N TYR A 120 1.80 8.12 -15.51
CA TYR A 120 2.27 9.18 -16.41
C TYR A 120 1.50 10.49 -16.21
N ARG A 121 0.18 10.43 -16.07
CA ARG A 121 -0.66 11.61 -15.80
C ARG A 121 -0.31 12.30 -14.50
N TRP A 122 0.02 11.54 -13.46
CA TRP A 122 0.43 12.09 -12.17
C TRP A 122 1.89 12.62 -12.21
N ASN A 123 2.79 11.83 -12.79
CA ASN A 123 4.22 12.11 -12.80
C ASN A 123 4.62 13.25 -13.75
N LYS A 124 3.75 13.66 -14.69
CA LYS A 124 4.00 14.82 -15.56
C LYS A 124 4.26 16.11 -14.78
N PHE A 125 3.68 16.24 -13.59
CA PHE A 125 3.84 17.39 -12.69
C PHE A 125 5.12 17.32 -11.83
N ALA A 126 5.86 16.20 -11.86
CA ALA A 126 7.11 16.05 -11.14
C ALA A 126 8.27 16.76 -11.87
N PHE A 127 8.18 18.10 -11.98
CA PHE A 127 9.14 18.93 -12.68
C PHE A 127 10.58 18.71 -12.18
N TRP A 128 10.74 18.54 -10.87
CA TRP A 128 12.00 18.34 -10.17
C TRP A 128 12.67 17.00 -10.45
N SER A 129 11.98 16.03 -11.05
CA SER A 129 12.58 14.73 -11.35
C SER A 129 13.32 14.73 -12.69
N PRO A 130 14.38 13.89 -12.83
CA PRO A 130 15.06 13.67 -14.10
C PRO A 130 14.07 13.28 -15.19
N GLU A 131 14.34 13.72 -16.42
CA GLU A 131 13.42 13.47 -17.53
C GLU A 131 13.23 11.99 -17.83
N LYS A 132 14.27 11.15 -17.61
CA LYS A 132 14.18 9.69 -17.71
C LYS A 132 13.15 9.08 -16.74
N PHE A 133 12.99 9.65 -15.54
CA PHE A 133 11.95 9.25 -14.59
C PHE A 133 10.59 9.82 -14.99
N ARG A 134 10.55 11.07 -15.47
CA ARG A 134 9.32 11.74 -15.90
C ARG A 134 8.68 11.06 -17.12
N LYS A 135 9.49 10.64 -18.09
CA LYS A 135 9.08 9.89 -19.30
C LYS A 135 8.92 8.38 -19.07
N GLY A 136 9.14 7.91 -17.84
CA GLY A 136 8.73 6.60 -17.33
C GLY A 136 9.32 5.35 -17.97
N LYS A 137 10.61 5.34 -18.30
CA LYS A 137 11.36 4.07 -18.47
C LYS A 137 11.27 3.16 -17.23
N VAL A 138 10.95 3.73 -16.09
CA VAL A 138 10.75 3.04 -14.81
C VAL A 138 9.60 2.03 -14.86
N LEU A 139 8.59 2.25 -15.71
CA LEU A 139 7.40 1.38 -15.83
C LEU A 139 7.58 0.23 -16.84
N GLU A 140 8.70 0.20 -17.58
CA GLU A 140 9.04 -0.92 -18.48
C GLU A 140 9.17 -2.25 -17.71
N ASN A 141 9.40 -2.19 -16.40
CA ASN A 141 9.52 -3.34 -15.51
C ASN A 141 8.41 -3.36 -14.42
N LEU A 142 7.20 -2.91 -14.75
CA LEU A 142 6.06 -3.05 -13.84
C LEU A 142 5.65 -4.53 -13.78
N VAL A 143 5.79 -5.14 -12.62
CA VAL A 143 5.54 -6.56 -12.36
C VAL A 143 4.32 -6.70 -11.44
N PRO A 144 3.34 -7.56 -11.77
CA PRO A 144 2.23 -7.87 -10.89
C PRO A 144 2.70 -8.84 -9.80
N ILE A 145 2.35 -8.56 -8.55
CA ILE A 145 2.63 -9.44 -7.41
C ILE A 145 1.47 -9.41 -6.41
N TYR A 146 1.18 -10.56 -5.82
CA TYR A 146 0.30 -10.69 -4.68
C TYR A 146 1.08 -10.56 -3.37
N ILE A 147 0.65 -9.63 -2.52
CA ILE A 147 1.26 -9.39 -1.21
C ILE A 147 0.34 -9.93 -0.10
N PRO A 148 0.89 -10.67 0.88
CA PRO A 148 0.10 -11.28 1.93
C PRO A 148 -0.32 -10.27 3.00
N TYR A 149 -1.59 -10.32 3.39
CA TYR A 149 -2.20 -9.53 4.45
C TYR A 149 -2.98 -10.43 5.41
N TRP A 150 -2.94 -10.08 6.69
CA TRP A 150 -3.84 -10.63 7.71
C TRP A 150 -4.97 -9.64 7.92
N THR A 151 -6.23 -10.09 7.82
CA THR A 151 -7.38 -9.33 8.32
C THR A 151 -7.85 -9.96 9.62
N PHE A 152 -8.24 -9.12 10.57
CA PHE A 152 -8.72 -9.54 11.89
C PHE A 152 -10.09 -8.98 12.18
N GLU A 153 -10.87 -9.80 12.86
CA GLU A 153 -12.12 -9.43 13.50
C GLU A 153 -12.07 -9.89 14.96
N ALA A 154 -12.59 -9.08 15.87
CA ALA A 154 -12.64 -9.43 17.28
C ALA A 154 -13.74 -8.65 18.01
N ASP A 155 -14.34 -9.32 18.99
CA ASP A 155 -15.13 -8.66 20.01
C ASP A 155 -14.20 -8.03 21.05
N THR A 156 -14.49 -6.80 21.43
CA THR A 156 -13.71 -6.09 22.44
C THR A 156 -14.59 -5.57 23.56
N VAL A 157 -14.14 -5.82 24.80
CA VAL A 157 -14.71 -5.23 26.01
C VAL A 157 -13.64 -4.33 26.61
N THR A 158 -13.86 -3.02 26.56
CA THR A 158 -12.91 -2.02 27.05
C THR A 158 -13.42 -1.35 28.30
N THR A 159 -12.73 -1.57 29.41
CA THR A 159 -12.91 -0.78 30.64
C THR A 159 -12.04 0.46 30.55
N TYR A 160 -12.60 1.62 30.90
CA TYR A 160 -11.86 2.88 30.86
C TYR A 160 -12.11 3.76 32.08
N THR A 161 -11.10 4.56 32.38
CA THR A 161 -11.11 5.66 33.36
C THR A 161 -10.48 6.87 32.71
N GLY A 162 -11.16 8.01 32.74
CA GLY A 162 -10.62 9.23 32.14
C GLY A 162 -11.39 10.49 32.52
N ARG A 163 -10.87 11.63 32.08
CA ARG A 163 -11.52 12.93 32.13
C ARG A 163 -12.10 13.26 30.78
N PHE A 164 -13.38 13.60 30.76
CA PHE A 164 -14.15 13.88 29.57
C PHE A 164 -14.60 15.34 29.59
N GLY A 165 -14.36 16.05 28.49
CA GLY A 165 -14.68 17.45 28.31
C GLY A 165 -15.76 17.60 27.24
N TYR A 166 -16.87 18.24 27.58
CA TYR A 166 -17.89 18.65 26.62
C TYR A 166 -17.89 20.16 26.49
N THR A 167 -17.92 20.65 25.25
CA THR A 167 -17.89 22.07 24.92
C THR A 167 -19.33 22.58 24.92
N SER A 168 -19.60 23.57 25.75
CA SER A 168 -20.88 24.27 25.75
C SER A 168 -20.65 25.71 25.29
N GLU A 169 -21.44 26.15 24.31
CA GLU A 169 -21.51 27.56 23.94
C GLU A 169 -22.34 28.31 24.98
N VAL A 170 -21.72 29.24 25.68
CA VAL A 170 -22.40 30.14 26.63
C VAL A 170 -22.13 31.56 26.16
N GLY A 171 -23.07 32.12 25.40
CA GLY A 171 -22.94 33.44 24.76
C GLY A 171 -21.88 33.43 23.64
N GLU A 172 -20.98 34.43 23.61
CA GLU A 172 -19.90 34.55 22.62
C GLU A 172 -18.63 33.73 22.98
N SER A 173 -18.67 32.93 24.06
CA SER A 173 -17.51 32.19 24.56
C SER A 173 -17.77 30.68 24.63
N THR A 174 -16.77 29.89 24.22
CA THR A 174 -16.77 28.43 24.37
C THR A 174 -16.18 28.05 25.73
N LYS A 175 -16.91 27.24 26.51
CA LYS A 175 -16.43 26.70 27.79
C LYS A 175 -16.48 25.18 27.76
N THR A 176 -15.35 24.54 28.03
CA THR A 176 -15.26 23.08 28.18
C THR A 176 -15.50 22.70 29.64
N ASN A 177 -16.56 21.94 29.88
CA ASN A 177 -16.86 21.40 31.20
C ASN A 177 -16.30 19.98 31.32
N TRP A 178 -15.47 19.76 32.33
CA TRP A 178 -14.78 18.50 32.55
C TRP A 178 -15.45 17.67 33.64
N TYR A 179 -15.61 16.38 33.40
CA TYR A 179 -16.04 15.41 34.40
C TYR A 179 -15.20 14.14 34.34
N GLN A 180 -15.06 13.45 35.46
CA GLN A 180 -14.34 12.18 35.53
C GLN A 180 -15.33 11.03 35.56
N LYS A 181 -15.08 10.01 34.74
CA LYS A 181 -15.96 8.84 34.67
C LYS A 181 -15.18 7.56 34.43
N ASN A 182 -15.75 6.49 34.98
CA ASN A 182 -15.35 5.12 34.70
C ASN A 182 -16.49 4.45 33.92
N GLY A 183 -16.16 3.68 32.91
CA GLY A 183 -17.15 3.02 32.08
C GLY A 183 -16.63 1.77 31.40
N VAL A 184 -17.56 1.09 30.72
CA VAL A 184 -17.29 -0.08 29.91
C VAL A 184 -17.89 0.18 28.53
N VAL A 185 -17.10 -0.07 27.49
CA VAL A 185 -17.54 0.01 26.09
C VAL A 185 -17.29 -1.35 25.46
N GLU A 186 -18.35 -1.93 24.92
CA GLU A 186 -18.29 -3.11 24.08
C GLU A 186 -18.30 -2.65 22.63
N LYS A 187 -17.39 -3.20 21.82
CA LYS A 187 -17.32 -2.88 20.40
C LYS A 187 -16.84 -4.09 19.63
N HIS A 188 -17.62 -4.49 18.63
CA HIS A 188 -17.17 -5.41 17.60
C HIS A 188 -16.27 -4.67 16.63
N ILE A 189 -15.11 -5.25 16.32
CA ILE A 189 -14.10 -4.62 15.47
C ILE A 189 -13.85 -5.51 14.27
N GLU A 190 -14.13 -4.97 13.10
CA GLU A 190 -13.95 -5.65 11.81
C GLU A 190 -12.95 -4.92 10.91
N GLY A 191 -12.49 -5.62 9.87
CA GLY A 191 -11.72 -5.03 8.78
C GLY A 191 -10.40 -4.40 9.23
N ILE A 192 -9.73 -4.95 10.25
CA ILE A 192 -8.36 -4.53 10.57
C ILE A 192 -7.38 -5.39 9.77
N SER A 193 -6.79 -4.78 8.75
CA SER A 193 -5.75 -5.41 7.94
C SER A 193 -4.35 -5.02 8.39
N THR A 194 -3.39 -5.95 8.35
CA THR A 194 -1.97 -5.68 8.52
C THR A 194 -1.14 -6.49 7.54
N CYS A 195 -0.04 -5.94 7.05
CA CYS A 195 0.81 -6.62 6.08
C CYS A 195 1.54 -7.80 6.76
N ALA A 196 1.48 -8.97 6.12
CA ALA A 196 2.07 -10.21 6.60
C ALA A 196 3.50 -10.47 6.08
N SER A 197 4.08 -9.50 5.36
CA SER A 197 5.48 -9.56 4.90
C SER A 197 6.38 -8.69 5.80
N LYS A 198 7.44 -9.27 6.37
CA LYS A 198 8.45 -8.52 7.15
C LYS A 198 9.10 -7.41 6.33
N LYS A 199 9.26 -7.59 5.02
CA LYS A 199 9.85 -6.57 4.14
C LYS A 199 8.93 -5.38 3.94
N PHE A 200 7.63 -5.62 3.90
CA PHE A 200 6.63 -4.60 3.60
C PHE A 200 5.88 -4.06 4.82
N ARG A 201 5.99 -4.72 5.98
CA ARG A 201 5.26 -4.37 7.21
C ARG A 201 5.46 -2.90 7.61
N ASP A 202 6.69 -2.41 7.51
CA ASP A 202 7.04 -1.02 7.83
C ASP A 202 7.19 -0.14 6.58
N ASP A 203 6.85 -0.65 5.39
CA ASP A 203 6.87 0.13 4.15
C ASP A 203 5.66 1.07 4.11
N ARG A 204 5.91 2.33 4.48
CA ARG A 204 4.91 3.40 4.46
C ARG A 204 4.38 3.68 3.05
N MET A 205 5.16 3.41 1.99
CA MET A 205 4.70 3.61 0.62
C MET A 205 3.60 2.62 0.30
N LEU A 206 3.86 1.34 0.54
CA LEU A 206 2.90 0.27 0.29
C LEU A 206 1.64 0.41 1.15
N ASN A 207 1.81 0.55 2.47
CA ASN A 207 0.70 0.65 3.41
C ASN A 207 -0.16 1.92 3.20
N SER A 208 0.36 2.94 2.50
CA SER A 208 -0.43 4.12 2.14
C SER A 208 -1.24 3.98 0.85
N VAL A 209 -0.94 2.96 0.04
CA VAL A 209 -1.56 2.71 -1.26
C VAL A 209 -2.61 1.61 -1.16
N ILE A 210 -2.39 0.62 -0.30
CA ILE A 210 -3.30 -0.50 -0.12
C ILE A 210 -4.45 -0.08 0.79
N SER A 211 -5.65 -0.17 0.23
CA SER A 211 -6.93 0.01 0.92
C SER A 211 -7.94 -0.87 0.20
N PHE A 212 -8.62 -1.72 0.96
CA PHE A 212 -9.63 -2.65 0.50
C PHE A 212 -10.66 -2.85 1.61
N LYS A 213 -11.84 -3.34 1.23
CA LYS A 213 -12.93 -3.72 2.11
C LYS A 213 -13.19 -5.21 1.96
N ASP A 214 -13.97 -5.76 2.89
CA ASP A 214 -14.35 -7.18 2.82
C ASP A 214 -15.20 -7.50 1.59
N SER A 215 -15.96 -6.52 1.07
CA SER A 215 -16.71 -6.62 -0.20
C SER A 215 -15.83 -6.76 -1.45
N ASP A 216 -14.52 -6.50 -1.34
CA ASP A 216 -13.58 -6.61 -2.47
C ASP A 216 -12.95 -8.01 -2.55
N LEU A 217 -13.20 -8.85 -1.54
CA LEU A 217 -12.62 -10.18 -1.39
C LEU A 217 -13.44 -11.23 -2.15
N ILE A 218 -12.76 -12.20 -2.76
CA ILE A 218 -13.35 -13.45 -3.24
C ILE A 218 -12.66 -14.63 -2.55
N GLU A 219 -13.30 -15.80 -2.54
CA GLU A 219 -12.67 -17.03 -2.05
C GLU A 219 -11.40 -17.32 -2.84
N TYR A 220 -10.35 -17.74 -2.13
CA TYR A 220 -9.08 -18.08 -2.78
C TYR A 220 -9.27 -19.23 -3.76
N SER A 221 -8.87 -18.98 -5.01
CA SER A 221 -8.75 -20.01 -6.03
C SER A 221 -7.35 -19.96 -6.65
N PRO A 222 -6.69 -21.12 -6.83
CA PRO A 222 -5.37 -21.17 -7.47
C PRO A 222 -5.37 -20.62 -8.91
N ASP A 223 -6.55 -20.60 -9.56
CA ASP A 223 -6.76 -20.04 -10.89
C ASP A 223 -6.37 -18.57 -10.98
N VAL A 224 -6.65 -17.79 -9.94
CA VAL A 224 -6.38 -16.35 -9.90
C VAL A 224 -4.87 -16.08 -9.82
N LEU A 225 -4.08 -17.03 -9.34
CA LEU A 225 -2.62 -16.92 -9.30
C LEU A 225 -1.94 -17.34 -10.61
N ALA A 226 -2.68 -17.77 -11.64
CA ALA A 226 -2.10 -18.24 -12.89
C ALA A 226 -1.34 -17.11 -13.61
N GLY A 227 -0.01 -17.26 -13.71
CA GLY A 227 0.87 -16.30 -14.38
C GLY A 227 1.27 -15.08 -13.54
N MET A 228 0.97 -15.07 -12.23
CA MET A 228 1.35 -13.98 -11.33
C MET A 228 2.23 -14.49 -10.18
N ALA A 229 3.18 -13.65 -9.76
CA ALA A 229 4.01 -13.93 -8.60
C ALA A 229 3.23 -13.66 -7.31
N ALA A 230 3.54 -14.40 -6.26
CA ALA A 230 2.99 -14.17 -4.92
C ALA A 230 4.11 -14.23 -3.88
N GLU A 231 3.95 -13.47 -2.80
CA GLU A 231 4.76 -13.61 -1.60
C GLU A 231 3.98 -14.40 -0.55
N VAL A 232 4.67 -15.33 0.13
CA VAL A 232 4.12 -16.05 1.30
C VAL A 232 4.31 -15.18 2.54
N TYR A 233 3.39 -15.29 3.50
CA TYR A 233 3.54 -14.58 4.76
C TYR A 233 4.86 -14.95 5.47
N THR A 234 5.54 -13.94 6.00
CA THR A 234 6.76 -14.10 6.81
C THR A 234 6.57 -13.61 8.25
N VAL A 235 5.45 -12.93 8.51
CA VAL A 235 4.97 -12.56 9.84
C VAL A 235 3.83 -13.51 10.20
N GLY A 236 3.99 -14.28 11.27
CA GLY A 236 2.94 -15.17 11.77
C GLY A 236 1.74 -14.38 12.29
N VAL A 237 0.59 -15.06 12.36
CA VAL A 237 -0.67 -14.46 12.83
C VAL A 237 -0.57 -13.90 14.25
N ASP A 238 0.16 -14.55 15.15
CA ASP A 238 0.39 -14.09 16.53
C ASP A 238 1.10 -12.74 16.59
N ASP A 239 2.22 -12.62 15.85
CA ASP A 239 3.01 -11.40 15.76
C ASP A 239 2.23 -10.27 15.08
N ALA A 240 1.41 -10.61 14.08
CA ALA A 240 0.53 -9.69 13.39
C ALA A 240 -0.53 -9.14 14.34
N TRP A 241 -1.21 -10.01 15.08
CA TRP A 241 -2.23 -9.66 16.05
C TRP A 241 -1.69 -8.80 17.18
N ASN A 242 -0.52 -9.15 17.73
CA ASN A 242 0.14 -8.36 18.77
C ASN A 242 0.44 -6.93 18.31
N ALA A 243 0.91 -6.73 17.08
CA ALA A 243 1.14 -5.37 16.57
C ALA A 243 -0.16 -4.59 16.30
N VAL A 244 -1.22 -5.29 15.87
CA VAL A 244 -2.55 -4.70 15.66
C VAL A 244 -3.11 -4.16 16.98
N LYS A 245 -3.00 -4.93 18.08
CA LYS A 245 -3.38 -4.51 19.44
C LYS A 245 -2.66 -3.23 19.87
N THR A 246 -1.36 -3.13 19.67
CA THR A 246 -0.57 -1.99 20.16
C THR A 246 -0.79 -0.70 19.34
N LYS A 247 -0.92 -0.81 18.01
CA LYS A 247 -0.91 0.36 17.11
C LYS A 247 -2.29 0.77 16.61
N ALA A 248 -3.01 -0.13 15.94
CA ALA A 248 -4.21 0.21 15.17
C ALA A 248 -5.47 0.23 16.05
N LEU A 249 -5.61 -0.79 16.90
CA LEU A 249 -6.77 -0.95 17.77
C LEU A 249 -6.90 0.17 18.78
N ARG A 250 -5.77 0.59 19.40
CA ARG A 250 -5.76 1.66 20.40
C ARG A 250 -6.46 2.93 19.92
N LYS A 251 -6.22 3.38 18.69
CA LYS A 251 -6.85 4.59 18.14
C LYS A 251 -8.36 4.42 17.93
N ARG A 252 -8.80 3.27 17.41
CA ARG A 252 -10.22 2.97 17.20
C ARG A 252 -10.97 2.85 18.53
N LEU A 253 -10.36 2.23 19.52
CA LEU A 253 -10.90 2.09 20.87
C LEU A 253 -11.00 3.44 21.58
N MET A 254 -9.96 4.27 21.52
CA MET A 254 -10.02 5.63 22.09
C MET A 254 -11.14 6.47 21.45
N SER A 255 -11.33 6.35 20.13
CA SER A 255 -12.42 7.03 19.42
C SER A 255 -13.79 6.51 19.87
N ALA A 256 -13.93 5.19 20.03
CA ALA A 256 -15.17 4.57 20.53
C ALA A 256 -15.55 5.02 21.94
N VAL A 257 -14.56 5.18 22.83
CA VAL A 257 -14.79 5.68 24.19
C VAL A 257 -15.24 7.14 24.16
N SER A 258 -14.62 7.99 23.33
CA SER A 258 -15.01 9.39 23.16
C SER A 258 -16.44 9.53 22.62
N GLU A 259 -16.81 8.69 21.64
CA GLU A 259 -18.16 8.61 21.06
C GLU A 259 -19.19 8.18 22.11
N ASN A 260 -18.91 7.14 22.90
CA ASN A 260 -19.82 6.65 23.93
C ASN A 260 -20.11 7.70 25.01
N GLU A 261 -19.11 8.47 25.39
CA GLU A 261 -19.23 9.54 26.40
C GLU A 261 -19.69 10.88 25.82
N HIS A 262 -19.94 10.96 24.51
CA HIS A 262 -20.31 12.20 23.79
C HIS A 262 -19.37 13.37 24.14
N ALA A 263 -18.08 13.08 24.30
CA ALA A 263 -17.08 14.04 24.73
C ALA A 263 -16.28 14.58 23.55
N ASP A 264 -16.08 15.89 23.49
CA ASP A 264 -15.24 16.56 22.48
C ASP A 264 -13.76 16.37 22.79
N HIS A 265 -13.43 16.29 24.07
CA HIS A 265 -12.07 16.17 24.57
C HIS A 265 -11.97 15.03 25.59
N CYS A 266 -10.89 14.27 25.49
CA CYS A 266 -10.55 13.20 26.43
C CYS A 266 -9.14 13.43 26.96
N GLU A 267 -8.97 13.44 28.28
CA GLU A 267 -7.69 13.55 28.97
C GLU A 267 -7.49 12.39 29.96
N ASP A 268 -6.23 12.06 30.24
CA ASP A 268 -5.83 11.02 31.19
C ASP A 268 -6.52 9.66 31.01
N LEU A 269 -6.87 9.34 29.75
CA LEU A 269 -7.62 8.13 29.43
C LEU A 269 -6.75 6.87 29.63
N LYS A 270 -7.13 6.06 30.61
CA LYS A 270 -6.61 4.71 30.84
C LYS A 270 -7.63 3.70 30.35
N CYS A 271 -7.23 2.87 29.39
CA CYS A 271 -8.07 1.80 28.87
C CYS A 271 -7.42 0.44 29.12
N SER A 272 -8.21 -0.53 29.56
CA SER A 272 -7.86 -1.95 29.58
C SER A 272 -8.89 -2.71 28.73
N THR A 273 -8.40 -3.38 27.68
CA THR A 273 -9.26 -4.06 26.70
C THR A 273 -9.01 -5.55 26.73
N GLU A 274 -10.10 -6.30 26.89
CA GLU A 274 -10.17 -7.73 26.69
C GLU A 274 -10.69 -8.03 25.28
N TYR A 275 -10.17 -9.10 24.68
CA TYR A 275 -10.47 -9.51 23.31
C TYR A 275 -11.05 -10.93 23.35
N SER A 276 -12.19 -11.13 22.71
CA SER A 276 -12.86 -12.42 22.55
C SER A 276 -13.22 -12.66 21.08
N ASN A 277 -13.55 -13.92 20.75
CA ASN A 277 -13.97 -14.33 19.40
C ASN A 277 -13.05 -13.83 18.28
N ILE A 278 -11.74 -13.96 18.47
CA ILE A 278 -10.75 -13.46 17.51
C ILE A 278 -10.79 -14.36 16.27
N ARG A 279 -11.21 -13.77 15.15
CA ARG A 279 -11.21 -14.37 13.82
C ARG A 279 -10.18 -13.71 12.95
N PHE A 280 -9.60 -14.48 12.03
CA PHE A 280 -8.64 -13.94 11.06
C PHE A 280 -8.83 -14.57 9.68
N ARG A 281 -8.44 -13.83 8.65
CA ARG A 281 -8.33 -14.34 7.27
C ARG A 281 -6.94 -14.08 6.73
N TYR A 282 -6.43 -15.04 5.96
CA TYR A 282 -5.25 -14.84 5.13
C TYR A 282 -5.69 -14.33 3.74
N VAL A 283 -5.33 -13.08 3.43
CA VAL A 283 -5.72 -12.37 2.19
C VAL A 283 -4.52 -12.10 1.30
N LEU A 284 -4.63 -12.40 0.00
CA LEU A 284 -3.69 -11.96 -1.02
C LEU A 284 -4.17 -10.69 -1.72
N VAL A 285 -3.36 -9.63 -1.65
CA VAL A 285 -3.69 -8.30 -2.19
C VAL A 285 -2.88 -8.02 -3.47
N PRO A 286 -3.52 -7.61 -4.58
CA PRO A 286 -2.87 -7.37 -5.86
C PRO A 286 -2.11 -6.05 -5.87
N VAL A 287 -0.84 -6.07 -6.22
CA VAL A 287 0.04 -4.90 -6.25
C VAL A 287 0.90 -4.90 -7.50
N TRP A 288 1.01 -3.73 -8.11
CA TRP A 288 1.96 -3.46 -9.17
C TRP A 288 3.22 -2.82 -8.57
N LEU A 289 4.37 -3.46 -8.78
CA LEU A 289 5.66 -3.00 -8.30
C LEU A 289 6.63 -2.77 -9.47
N ALA A 290 7.40 -1.69 -9.39
CA ALA A 290 8.56 -1.50 -10.26
C ALA A 290 9.73 -0.94 -9.46
N GLY A 291 10.84 -1.67 -9.44
CA GLY A 291 12.12 -1.20 -8.94
C GLY A 291 12.99 -0.65 -10.07
N ALA A 292 13.29 0.64 -10.06
CA ALA A 292 14.22 1.27 -11.01
C ALA A 292 15.51 1.71 -10.35
N ARG A 293 16.64 1.29 -10.93
CA ARG A 293 17.96 1.70 -10.49
C ARG A 293 18.39 2.99 -11.17
N TYR A 294 18.76 4.00 -10.39
CA TYR A 294 19.28 5.26 -10.89
C TYR A 294 20.39 5.81 -10.01
N LYS A 295 21.57 6.03 -10.62
CA LYS A 295 22.79 6.49 -9.93
C LYS A 295 23.10 5.68 -8.65
N GLY A 296 23.00 4.35 -8.75
CA GLY A 296 23.26 3.42 -7.64
C GLY A 296 22.15 3.31 -6.58
N LYS A 297 21.11 4.16 -6.63
CA LYS A 297 19.95 4.07 -5.73
C LYS A 297 18.77 3.38 -6.41
N ILE A 298 18.02 2.59 -5.65
CA ILE A 298 16.76 1.98 -6.11
C ILE A 298 15.60 2.91 -5.74
N TYR A 299 14.76 3.17 -6.73
CA TYR A 299 13.53 3.94 -6.63
C TYR A 299 12.36 3.03 -6.99
N ASN A 300 11.44 2.87 -6.05
CA ASN A 300 10.28 2.01 -6.19
C ASN A 300 9.05 2.81 -6.59
N VAL A 301 8.29 2.24 -7.51
CA VAL A 301 6.90 2.58 -7.81
C VAL A 301 6.03 1.46 -7.25
N VAL A 302 5.00 1.87 -6.52
CA VAL A 302 4.00 0.99 -5.92
C VAL A 302 2.64 1.46 -6.36
N ALA A 303 1.81 0.57 -6.88
CA ALA A 303 0.42 0.86 -7.18
C ALA A 303 -0.48 -0.31 -6.81
N SER A 304 -1.66 -0.02 -6.27
CA SER A 304 -2.68 -1.02 -5.99
C SER A 304 -3.24 -1.56 -7.31
N GLY A 305 -3.30 -2.88 -7.45
CA GLY A 305 -3.93 -3.56 -8.59
C GLY A 305 -5.47 -3.56 -8.53
N HIS A 306 -6.04 -3.05 -7.44
CA HIS A 306 -7.49 -3.00 -7.20
C HIS A 306 -8.08 -1.59 -7.45
N ASN A 307 -7.54 -0.56 -6.80
CA ASN A 307 -8.07 0.81 -6.89
C ASN A 307 -7.19 1.75 -7.74
N GLY A 308 -5.97 1.32 -8.10
CA GLY A 308 -5.01 2.10 -8.88
C GLY A 308 -4.46 3.33 -8.18
N LEU A 309 -4.63 3.44 -6.85
CA LEU A 309 -3.85 4.37 -6.05
C LEU A 309 -2.38 3.98 -6.19
N GLY A 310 -1.49 4.97 -6.24
CA GLY A 310 -0.08 4.70 -6.44
C GLY A 310 0.79 5.75 -5.80
N LYS A 311 2.00 5.33 -5.46
CA LYS A 311 3.03 6.16 -4.86
C LYS A 311 4.39 5.74 -5.41
N CYS A 312 5.29 6.71 -5.47
CA CYS A 312 6.58 6.53 -6.11
C CYS A 312 7.63 7.35 -5.38
N SER A 313 8.76 6.71 -5.13
CA SER A 313 9.99 7.40 -4.73
C SER A 313 10.67 7.91 -5.99
N ARG A 314 11.02 9.20 -6.02
CA ARG A 314 11.59 9.82 -7.22
C ARG A 314 12.93 10.49 -6.91
N PRO A 315 13.93 10.38 -7.80
CA PRO A 315 15.15 11.17 -7.68
C PRO A 315 14.84 12.65 -7.94
N LEU A 316 15.55 13.51 -7.23
CA LEU A 316 15.61 14.94 -7.55
C LEU A 316 16.74 15.20 -8.55
N SER A 317 16.44 16.02 -9.55
CA SER A 317 17.40 16.50 -10.53
C SER A 317 18.12 17.71 -9.97
N VAL A 318 19.31 17.50 -9.38
CA VAL A 318 20.14 18.56 -8.80
C VAL A 318 20.36 19.72 -9.79
N ALA A 319 20.59 19.41 -11.08
CA ALA A 319 20.72 20.43 -12.11
C ALA A 319 19.46 21.32 -12.22
N LYS A 320 18.26 20.74 -12.19
CA LYS A 320 17.03 21.55 -12.24
C LYS A 320 16.91 22.40 -10.97
N CYS A 321 17.18 21.82 -9.80
CA CYS A 321 17.09 22.53 -8.53
C CYS A 321 18.07 23.72 -8.41
N VAL A 322 19.24 23.62 -9.04
CA VAL A 322 20.28 24.66 -9.02
C VAL A 322 20.04 25.72 -10.10
N TRP A 323 19.68 25.32 -11.31
CA TRP A 323 19.52 26.28 -12.41
C TRP A 323 18.22 27.09 -12.31
N THR A 324 17.14 26.55 -11.74
CA THR A 324 15.87 27.29 -11.62
C THR A 324 15.96 28.55 -10.75
N PRO A 325 16.57 28.57 -9.55
CA PRO A 325 16.74 29.81 -8.81
C PRO A 325 17.70 30.78 -9.51
N ILE A 326 18.76 30.28 -10.16
CA ILE A 326 19.71 31.11 -10.90
C ILE A 326 19.03 31.81 -12.07
N LEU A 327 18.24 31.08 -12.87
CA LEU A 327 17.47 31.64 -13.98
C LEU A 327 16.40 32.62 -13.51
N MET A 328 15.73 32.32 -12.39
CA MET A 328 14.76 33.23 -11.79
C MET A 328 15.44 34.54 -11.35
N LEU A 329 16.59 34.47 -10.69
CA LEU A 329 17.37 35.64 -10.29
C LEU A 329 17.88 36.44 -11.49
N ALA A 330 18.40 35.77 -12.52
CA ALA A 330 18.86 36.42 -13.74
C ALA A 330 17.70 37.14 -14.46
N PHE A 331 16.52 36.52 -14.53
CA PHE A 331 15.33 37.14 -15.10
C PHE A 331 14.88 38.38 -14.31
N LEU A 332 14.96 38.33 -12.97
CA LEU A 332 14.68 39.49 -12.10
C LEU A 332 15.65 40.64 -12.36
N ILE A 333 16.95 40.34 -12.51
CA ILE A 333 17.98 41.35 -12.80
C ILE A 333 17.74 42.01 -14.16
N VAL A 334 17.45 41.21 -15.20
CA VAL A 334 17.16 41.74 -16.55
C VAL A 334 15.89 42.59 -16.56
N GLY A 335 14.82 42.16 -15.88
CA GLY A 335 13.58 42.92 -15.74
C GLY A 335 13.78 44.27 -15.03
N ALA A 336 14.65 44.31 -14.01
CA ALA A 336 15.00 45.54 -13.31
C ALA A 336 15.79 46.52 -14.21
N ILE A 337 16.69 46.02 -15.07
CA ILE A 337 17.49 46.85 -15.98
C ILE A 337 16.65 47.44 -17.12
N LEU A 338 15.67 46.70 -17.64
CA LEU A 338 14.86 47.10 -18.80
C LEU A 338 13.73 48.10 -18.47
N GLY A 339 13.53 48.48 -17.20
CA GLY A 339 12.62 49.57 -16.83
C GLY A 339 11.14 49.31 -17.13
N LEU A 340 10.72 48.05 -17.28
CA LEU A 340 9.32 47.65 -17.49
C LEU A 340 8.49 47.88 -16.21
N GLY A 341 8.06 49.13 -15.97
CA GLY A 341 6.95 49.58 -15.10
C GLY A 341 6.88 49.02 -13.66
N PRO A 342 6.96 49.85 -12.60
CA PRO A 342 6.95 49.38 -11.20
C PRO A 342 5.68 48.63 -10.76
N LEU A 343 4.53 48.88 -11.41
CA LEU A 343 3.25 48.20 -11.09
C LEU A 343 3.13 46.81 -11.73
N PHE A 344 3.57 46.66 -12.98
CA PHE A 344 3.57 45.36 -13.67
C PHE A 344 4.69 44.45 -13.10
N PHE A 345 5.82 45.06 -12.75
CA PHE A 345 6.91 44.41 -12.03
C PHE A 345 6.47 43.91 -10.65
N GLY A 346 5.76 44.71 -9.85
CA GLY A 346 5.29 44.29 -8.52
C GLY A 346 4.34 43.08 -8.54
N LEU A 347 3.38 43.06 -9.48
CA LEU A 347 2.42 41.95 -9.63
C LEU A 347 3.09 40.67 -10.15
N LEU A 348 3.96 40.81 -11.16
CA LEU A 348 4.76 39.70 -11.68
C LEU A 348 5.72 39.15 -10.60
N MET A 349 6.31 40.03 -9.80
CA MET A 349 7.24 39.66 -8.73
C MET A 349 6.52 38.98 -7.56
N MET A 350 5.29 39.39 -7.21
CA MET A 350 4.47 38.65 -6.24
C MET A 350 4.10 37.25 -6.74
N ALA A 351 3.75 37.11 -8.03
CA ALA A 351 3.46 35.80 -8.62
C ALA A 351 4.71 34.88 -8.67
N ILE A 352 5.88 35.44 -9.00
CA ILE A 352 7.14 34.72 -9.02
C ILE A 352 7.58 34.34 -7.60
N MET A 353 7.43 35.23 -6.61
CA MET A 353 7.71 34.93 -5.21
C MET A 353 6.78 33.88 -4.64
N ALA A 354 5.48 33.95 -4.95
CA ALA A 354 4.55 32.89 -4.58
C ALA A 354 4.98 31.56 -5.21
N GLY A 355 5.37 31.54 -6.49
CA GLY A 355 5.94 30.37 -7.16
C GLY A 355 7.24 29.88 -6.54
N PHE A 356 8.10 30.78 -6.07
CA PHE A 356 9.37 30.47 -5.40
C PHE A 356 9.18 29.94 -3.99
N ILE A 357 8.20 30.47 -3.24
CA ILE A 357 7.81 29.98 -1.92
C ILE A 357 7.19 28.59 -2.07
N ILE A 358 6.29 28.40 -3.04
CA ILE A 358 5.75 27.07 -3.37
C ILE A 358 6.87 26.12 -3.78
N TYR A 359 7.87 26.60 -4.53
CA TYR A 359 9.07 25.83 -4.87
C TYR A 359 9.87 25.42 -3.62
N ILE A 360 10.17 26.36 -2.73
CA ILE A 360 10.89 26.11 -1.48
C ILE A 360 10.13 25.12 -0.61
N VAL A 361 8.83 25.33 -0.39
CA VAL A 361 7.99 24.43 0.41
C VAL A 361 7.94 23.04 -0.21
N SER A 362 7.75 22.94 -1.53
CA SER A 362 7.75 21.66 -2.25
C SER A 362 9.12 20.97 -2.23
N PHE A 363 10.21 21.75 -2.33
CA PHE A 363 11.58 21.26 -2.27
C PHE A 363 11.91 20.74 -0.88
N PHE A 364 11.61 21.50 0.17
CA PHE A 364 11.83 21.07 1.56
C PHE A 364 10.94 19.89 1.95
N ALA A 365 9.68 19.86 1.51
CA ALA A 365 8.80 18.70 1.73
C ALA A 365 9.35 17.43 1.04
N ALA A 366 9.81 17.56 -0.22
CA ALA A 366 10.42 16.45 -0.94
C ALA A 366 11.78 16.03 -0.35
N PHE A 367 12.58 16.99 0.10
CA PHE A 367 13.90 16.74 0.68
C PHE A 367 13.81 16.14 2.09
N ALA A 368 12.83 16.55 2.90
CA ALA A 368 12.55 15.97 4.20
C ALA A 368 12.17 14.49 4.08
N ASP A 369 11.27 14.16 3.14
CA ASP A 369 10.88 12.76 2.85
C ASP A 369 12.09 11.95 2.36
N GLN A 370 12.96 12.54 1.53
CA GLN A 370 14.16 11.86 1.04
C GLN A 370 15.21 11.64 2.15
N ARG A 371 15.40 12.60 3.06
CA ARG A 371 16.37 12.50 4.18
C ARG A 371 15.91 11.50 5.24
N GLU A 372 14.60 11.40 5.47
CA GLU A 372 14.03 10.39 6.36
C GLU A 372 14.24 8.98 5.78
N ASN A 373 14.01 8.81 4.48
CA ASN A 373 14.26 7.54 3.79
C ASN A 373 15.75 7.16 3.73
N ASP A 374 16.65 8.13 3.51
CA ASP A 374 18.10 7.89 3.52
C ASP A 374 18.64 7.59 4.95
N ARG A 375 18.04 8.14 6.01
CA ARG A 375 18.36 7.78 7.41
C ARG A 375 17.95 6.34 7.74
N LYS A 376 16.82 5.88 7.21
CA LYS A 376 16.31 4.52 7.45
C LYS A 376 17.09 3.44 6.71
N LYS A 377 17.61 3.72 5.51
CA LYS A 377 18.50 2.77 4.81
C LYS A 377 19.87 2.55 5.48
N ARG A 378 20.23 3.40 6.46
CA ARG A 378 21.48 3.30 7.24
C ARG A 378 21.27 2.63 8.61
N ARG A 379 20.03 2.33 9.00
CA ARG A 379 19.67 1.54 10.18
C ARG A 379 19.20 0.18 9.70
#